data_AF-A0A1F5WUQ9-F1
#
_entry.id   AF-A0A1F5WUQ9-F1
#
_cell.length_a   1.000
_cell.length_b   1.000
_cell.length_c   1.000
_cell.angle_alpha   90.00
_cell.angle_beta   90.00
_cell.angle_gamma   90.00
#
_symmetry.space_group_name_H-M   'P 1'
#
loop_
_entity.id
_entity.type
_entity.pdbx_description
1 polymer ?
#
loop_
_entity_poly.entity_id
_entity_poly.type
_entity_poly.pdbx_seq_one_letter_code
_entity_poly.pdbx_strand_id
1 'polypeptide(L)' 'MAKVCTICKKGSVVMGTRRLLRGHYNLTKTSRKYPNLQWASLPTPPLRERFGGASRIKICTRCLKAGKHLKLKK' A
#
# COMPACT_ATOMS: atom_id res chain seq x y z
N MET A 1 4.14 0.38 -14.14
CA MET A 1 3.25 -0.16 -13.07
C MET A 1 3.10 0.87 -11.96
N ALA A 2 1.89 1.36 -11.68
CA ALA A 2 1.69 2.35 -10.61
C ALA A 2 2.03 1.73 -9.23
N LYS A 3 2.77 2.44 -8.38
CA LYS A 3 3.07 2.03 -6.99
C LYS A 3 1.83 2.21 -6.09
N VAL A 4 0.79 1.43 -6.38
CA VAL A 4 -0.53 1.51 -5.76
C VAL A 4 -0.93 0.14 -5.24
N CYS A 5 -1.57 0.09 -4.08
CA CYS A 5 -2.16 -1.14 -3.55
C CYS A 5 -3.38 -1.55 -4.36
N THR A 6 -3.42 -2.79 -4.85
CA THR A 6 -4.55 -3.30 -5.64
C THR A 6 -5.88 -3.38 -4.86
N ILE A 7 -5.82 -3.53 -3.53
CA ILE A 7 -7.02 -3.67 -2.68
C ILE A 7 -7.57 -2.31 -2.22
N CYS A 8 -6.73 -1.49 -1.58
CA CYS A 8 -7.17 -0.23 -0.96
C CYS A 8 -6.86 1.01 -1.77
N LYS A 9 -6.31 0.85 -2.99
CA LYS A 9 -5.93 1.92 -3.91
C LYS A 9 -4.98 2.98 -3.30
N LYS A 10 -4.34 2.66 -2.17
CA LYS A 10 -3.37 3.55 -1.53
C LYS A 10 -2.18 3.75 -2.47
N GLY A 11 -1.99 4.99 -2.92
CA GLY A 11 -0.87 5.43 -3.75
C GLY A 11 0.17 6.22 -2.98
N SER A 12 1.12 6.79 -3.72
CA SER A 12 2.11 7.71 -3.18
C SER A 12 1.53 9.09 -2.95
N VAL A 13 2.01 9.78 -1.92
CA VAL A 13 1.69 11.19 -1.66
C VAL A 13 2.96 12.03 -1.67
N VAL A 14 2.85 13.30 -2.06
CA VAL A 14 3.94 14.28 -1.90
C VAL A 14 3.68 15.05 -0.61
N MET A 15 4.64 15.02 0.31
CA MET A 15 4.48 15.68 1.61
C MET A 15 5.80 16.29 2.07
N GLY A 16 5.71 17.49 2.65
CA GLY A 16 6.81 18.15 3.35
C GLY A 16 6.99 17.62 4.77
N THR A 17 8.23 17.51 5.22
CA THR A 17 8.53 17.25 6.64
C THR A 17 8.58 18.57 7.39
N ARG A 18 7.98 18.63 8.58
CA ARG A 18 8.18 19.75 9.52
C ARG A 18 9.24 19.35 10.55
N ARG A 19 10.19 20.24 10.82
CA ARG A 19 11.20 20.05 11.87
C ARG A 19 11.10 21.18 12.87
N LEU A 20 11.19 20.85 14.15
CA LEU A 20 11.25 21.84 15.21
C LEU A 20 12.65 22.45 15.22
N LEU A 21 12.74 23.73 14.89
CA LEU A 21 13.98 24.51 14.91
C LEU A 21 13.70 25.80 15.65
N ARG A 22 14.52 26.11 16.67
CA ARG A 22 14.40 27.33 17.51
C ARG A 22 12.96 27.60 17.99
N GLY A 23 12.26 26.57 18.48
CA GLY A 23 10.90 26.71 19.03
C GLY A 23 9.75 26.71 18.02
N HIS A 24 10.02 26.66 16.71
CA HIS A 24 8.97 26.64 15.68
C HIS A 24 9.07 25.45 14.72
N TYR A 25 7.92 24.91 14.31
CA TYR A 25 7.85 23.84 13.31
C TYR A 25 7.99 24.42 11.90
N ASN A 26 9.22 24.40 11.39
CA ASN A 26 9.54 24.92 10.06
C ASN A 26 9.35 23.84 8.99
N LEU A 27 8.73 24.23 7.87
CA LEU A 27 8.60 23.36 6.71
C LEU A 27 9.98 23.17 6.07
N THR A 28 10.32 21.93 5.73
CA THR A 28 11.57 21.61 5.02
C THR A 28 11.25 21.19 3.58
N LYS A 29 12.12 20.38 2.96
CA LYS A 29 11.91 19.88 1.60
C LYS A 29 10.72 18.92 1.52
N THR A 30 9.98 19.01 0.43
CA THR A 30 8.93 18.04 0.08
C THR A 30 9.54 16.78 -0.51
N SER A 31 9.04 15.62 -0.12
CA SER A 31 9.46 14.33 -0.69
C SER A 31 8.25 13.45 -0.99
N ARG A 32 8.37 12.59 -1.99
CA ARG A 32 7.34 11.59 -2.29
C ARG A 32 7.44 10.45 -1.29
N LYS A 33 6.34 10.17 -0.60
CA LYS A 33 6.19 9.03 0.32
C LYS A 33 5.42 7.93 -0.38
N TYR A 34 5.98 6.73 -0.40
CA TYR A 34 5.37 5.56 -1.02
C TYR A 34 4.73 4.67 0.05
N PRO A 35 3.62 3.99 -0.27
CA PRO A 35 3.12 2.92 0.58
C PRO A 35 4.13 1.77 0.59
N ASN A 36 4.29 1.13 1.75
CA ASN A 36 5.04 -0.12 1.85
C ASN A 36 4.24 -1.22 1.15
N LEU A 37 4.60 -1.53 -0.10
CA LEU A 37 3.98 -2.55 -0.94
C LEU A 37 4.79 -3.84 -0.88
N GLN A 38 4.12 -4.95 -0.64
CA GLN A 38 4.70 -6.27 -0.51
C GLN A 38 3.92 -7.27 -1.36
N TRP A 39 4.60 -8.35 -1.77
CA TRP A 39 3.97 -9.46 -2.47
C TRP A 39 3.17 -10.31 -1.48
N ALA A 40 1.91 -10.58 -1.83
CA ALA A 40 1.04 -11.50 -1.12
C ALA A 40 0.70 -12.69 -2.02
N SER A 41 0.78 -13.89 -1.50
CA SER A 41 0.34 -15.11 -2.18
C SER A 41 -1.18 -15.25 -2.14
N LEU A 42 -1.75 -15.76 -3.23
CA LEU A 42 -3.16 -16.10 -3.35
C LEU A 42 -3.30 -17.62 -3.37
N PRO A 43 -3.65 -18.26 -2.24
CA PRO A 43 -3.56 -19.70 -2.10
C PRO A 43 -4.65 -20.45 -2.89
N THR A 44 -5.89 -19.92 -2.90
CA THR A 44 -7.05 -20.63 -3.46
C THR A 44 -7.38 -20.19 -4.89
N PRO A 45 -7.84 -21.10 -5.78
CA PRO A 45 -8.29 -20.77 -7.14
C PRO A 45 -9.27 -19.57 -7.25
N PRO A 46 -10.36 -19.48 -6.46
CA PRO A 46 -11.30 -18.34 -6.57
C PRO A 46 -10.68 -16.99 -6.21
N LEU A 47 -9.63 -16.97 -5.36
CA LEU A 47 -8.88 -15.76 -5.07
C LEU A 47 -7.98 -15.36 -6.22
N ARG A 48 -7.43 -16.32 -6.98
CA ARG A 48 -6.60 -16.03 -8.16
C ARG A 48 -7.45 -15.42 -9.26
N GLU A 49 -8.63 -16.00 -9.54
CA GLU A 49 -9.57 -15.49 -10.55
C GLU A 49 -9.97 -14.03 -10.29
N ARG A 50 -10.24 -13.66 -9.03
CA ARG A 50 -10.53 -12.27 -8.64
C ARG A 50 -9.46 -11.27 -9.07
N PHE A 51 -8.20 -11.69 -9.10
CA PHE A 51 -7.06 -10.85 -9.45
C PHE A 51 -6.45 -11.27 -10.79
N GLY A 52 -7.29 -11.70 -11.74
CA GLY A 52 -6.87 -11.99 -13.12
C GLY A 52 -6.02 -13.25 -13.28
N GLY A 53 -6.17 -14.23 -12.38
CA GLY A 53 -5.46 -15.51 -12.39
C GLY A 53 -4.06 -15.48 -11.76
N ALA A 54 -3.59 -14.33 -11.26
CA ALA A 54 -2.24 -14.21 -10.70
C ALA A 54 -2.07 -15.02 -9.40
N SER A 55 -0.95 -15.71 -9.26
CA SER A 55 -0.58 -16.44 -8.03
C SER A 55 -0.17 -15.53 -6.88
N ARG A 56 0.25 -14.29 -7.19
CA ARG A 56 0.67 -13.27 -6.23
C ARG A 56 0.29 -11.87 -6.67
N ILE A 57 0.00 -11.00 -5.70
CA ILE A 57 -0.36 -9.59 -5.93
C ILE A 57 0.46 -8.66 -5.06
N LYS A 58 0.74 -7.43 -5.53
CA LYS A 58 1.35 -6.37 -4.71
C LYS A 58 0.28 -5.64 -3.91
N ILE A 59 0.37 -5.70 -2.58
CA ILE A 59 -0.55 -5.02 -1.67
C ILE A 59 0.21 -4.28 -0.58
N CYS A 60 -0.43 -3.28 0.04
CA CYS A 60 0.21 -2.59 1.15
C CYS A 60 0.26 -3.47 2.41
N THR A 61 1.28 -3.28 3.23
CA THR A 61 1.48 -4.04 4.48
C THR A 61 0.28 -3.99 5.43
N ARG A 62 -0.48 -2.88 5.47
CA ARG A 62 -1.74 -2.80 6.22
C ARG A 62 -2.80 -3.79 5.73
N CYS A 63 -2.93 -3.97 4.41
CA CYS A 63 -3.88 -4.92 3.83
C CYS A 63 -3.39 -6.36 3.96
N LEU A 64 -2.07 -6.56 3.89
CA LEU A 64 -1.44 -7.86 4.15
C LEU A 64 -1.72 -8.29 5.60
N LYS A 65 -1.40 -7.44 6.59
CA LYS A 65 -1.64 -7.71 8.02
C LYS A 65 -3.10 -7.96 8.34
N ALA A 66 -4.02 -7.23 7.69
CA ALA A 66 -5.45 -7.41 7.90
C ALA A 66 -6.06 -8.62 7.15
N GLY A 67 -5.23 -9.41 6.42
CA GLY A 67 -5.70 -10.58 5.68
C GLY A 67 -6.68 -10.25 4.55
N LYS A 68 -6.72 -9.00 4.06
CA LYS A 68 -7.74 -8.58 3.08
C LYS A 68 -7.63 -9.30 1.73
N HIS A 69 -6.46 -9.83 1.40
CA HIS A 69 -6.20 -10.61 0.19
C HIS A 69 -6.79 -12.03 0.27
N LEU A 70 -7.15 -12.51 1.46
CA LEU A 70 -7.75 -13.83 1.69
C LEU A 70 -9.27 -13.79 1.84
N LYS A 71 -9.86 -12.60 2.01
CA LYS A 71 -11.29 -12.46 2.25
C LYS A 71 -12.08 -12.52 0.94
N LEU A 72 -12.84 -13.59 0.76
CA LEU A 72 -13.94 -13.64 -0.19
C LEU A 72 -15.08 -12.81 0.41
N LYS A 73 -15.40 -11.63 -0.16
CA LYS A 73 -16.71 -11.02 0.09
C LYS A 73 -17.76 -12.03 -0.36
N LYS A 74 -18.63 -12.47 0.57
CA LYS A 74 -19.95 -13.02 0.25
C LYS A 74 -20.75 -11.96 -0.50
#